data_AF-A0A962YG67-F1
#
_entry.id   AF-A0A962YG67-F1
#
_cell.length_a   1.000
_cell.length_b   1.000
_cell.length_c   1.000
_cell.angle_alpha   90.00
_cell.angle_beta   90.00
_cell.angle_gamma   90.00
#
_symmetry.space_group_name_H-M   'P 1'
#
loop_
_entity.id
_entity.type
_entity.pdbx_description
1 polymer ?
#
loop_
_entity_poly.entity_id
_entity_poly.type
_entity_poly.pdbx_seq_one_letter_code
_entity_poly.pdbx_strand_id
1 'polypeptide(L)'
;MQSLQAGSDVFFVLLGAIMVLAMHGGFAFLEVGTVREKNQVNALVKIMTDFAVSTIAYFFIGYSVAYGIGFFQGAESLAQKNGY
;
A
#
# COMPACT_ATOMS: atom_id res chain seq x y z
N MET A 1 -21.57 20.10 8.30
CA MET A 1 -21.63 19.55 6.92
C MET A 1 -20.24 19.23 6.36
N GLN A 2 -19.24 20.11 6.52
CA GLN A 2 -17.87 19.86 6.02
C GLN A 2 -17.19 18.59 6.60
N SER A 3 -17.37 18.31 7.90
CA SER A 3 -16.82 17.10 8.53
C SER A 3 -17.38 15.78 7.97
N LEU A 4 -18.65 15.79 7.54
CA LEU A 4 -19.30 14.63 6.92
C LEU A 4 -18.77 14.38 5.50
N GLN A 5 -18.51 15.45 4.74
CA GLN A 5 -17.84 15.35 3.43
C GLN A 5 -16.42 14.80 3.57
N ALA A 6 -15.62 15.36 4.48
CA ALA A 6 -14.25 14.89 4.72
C ALA A 6 -14.21 13.39 5.13
N GLY A 7 -15.14 12.94 6.00
CA GLY A 7 -15.25 11.54 6.37
C GLY A 7 -15.61 10.62 5.18
N SER A 8 -16.49 11.08 4.29
CA SER A 8 -16.87 10.34 3.07
C SER A 8 -15.71 10.24 2.09
N ASP A 9 -14.94 11.31 1.91
CA ASP A 9 -13.78 11.33 1.00
C ASP A 9 -12.68 10.38 1.47
N VAL A 10 -12.37 10.40 2.78
CA VAL A 10 -11.41 9.47 3.39
C VAL A 10 -11.89 8.03 3.26
N PHE A 11 -13.18 7.75 3.49
CA PHE A 11 -13.76 6.43 3.33
C PHE A 11 -13.62 5.91 1.90
N PHE A 12 -13.91 6.76 0.90
CA PHE A 12 -13.78 6.40 -0.51
C PHE A 12 -12.33 6.06 -0.88
N VAL A 13 -11.37 6.88 -0.44
CA VAL A 13 -9.94 6.64 -0.68
C VAL A 13 -9.45 5.36 0.01
N LEU A 14 -9.87 5.09 1.25
CA LEU A 14 -9.52 3.86 1.97
C LEU A 14 -10.10 2.61 1.30
N LEU A 15 -11.36 2.65 0.84
CA LEU A 15 -11.92 1.57 0.04
C LEU A 15 -11.12 1.36 -1.25
N GLY A 16 -10.74 2.43 -1.94
CA GLY A 16 -9.84 2.39 -3.09
C GLY A 16 -8.52 1.67 -2.78
N ALA A 17 -7.87 2.05 -1.67
CA ALA A 17 -6.62 1.43 -1.23
C ALA A 17 -6.77 -0.07 -0.93
N ILE A 18 -7.88 -0.49 -0.29
CA ILE A 18 -8.17 -1.90 -0.02
C ILE A 18 -8.37 -2.70 -1.32
N MET A 19 -9.06 -2.12 -2.30
CA MET A 19 -9.22 -2.77 -3.61
C MET A 19 -7.88 -2.95 -4.33
N VAL A 20 -6.98 -1.96 -4.28
CA VAL A 20 -5.63 -2.08 -4.82
C VAL A 20 -4.80 -3.13 -4.05
N LEU A 21 -4.93 -3.18 -2.73
CA LEU A 21 -4.29 -4.22 -1.93
C LEU A 21 -4.74 -5.63 -2.37
N ALA A 22 -6.05 -5.81 -2.61
CA ALA A 22 -6.61 -7.08 -3.08
C ALA A 22 -6.02 -7.55 -4.44
N MET A 23 -5.49 -6.64 -5.27
CA MET A 23 -4.82 -7.01 -6.53
C MET A 23 -3.59 -7.90 -6.31
N HIS A 24 -2.86 -7.75 -5.20
CA HIS A 24 -1.70 -8.61 -4.90
C HIS A 24 -2.12 -10.07 -4.69
N GLY A 25 -3.26 -10.30 -4.01
CA GLY A 25 -3.86 -11.62 -3.89
C GLY A 25 -4.35 -12.17 -5.24
N GLY A 26 -4.95 -11.30 -6.07
CA GLY A 26 -5.35 -11.65 -7.43
C GLY A 26 -4.17 -12.13 -8.29
N PHE A 27 -3.06 -11.39 -8.29
CA PHE A 27 -1.84 -11.81 -9.00
C PHE A 27 -1.24 -13.07 -8.42
N ALA A 28 -1.27 -13.24 -7.09
CA ALA A 28 -0.82 -14.47 -6.44
C ALA A 28 -1.56 -15.70 -6.97
N PHE A 29 -2.88 -15.63 -7.11
CA PHE A 29 -3.65 -16.77 -7.63
C PHE A 29 -3.44 -17.02 -9.12
N LEU A 30 -3.28 -15.98 -9.94
CA LEU A 30 -2.97 -16.14 -11.37
C LEU A 30 -1.58 -16.77 -11.58
N GLU A 31 -0.58 -16.33 -10.82
CA GLU A 31 0.78 -16.85 -10.95
C GLU A 31 0.91 -18.27 -10.39
N VAL A 32 0.32 -18.56 -9.24
CA VAL A 32 0.29 -19.91 -8.66
C VAL A 32 -0.51 -20.88 -9.55
N GLY A 33 -1.59 -20.43 -10.18
CA GLY A 33 -2.42 -21.24 -11.08
C GLY A 33 -1.73 -21.59 -12.41
N THR A 34 -0.72 -20.84 -12.84
CA THR A 34 -0.01 -21.06 -14.11
C THR A 34 1.29 -21.83 -13.95
N VAL A 35 1.85 -21.91 -12.73
CA VAL A 35 3.05 -22.71 -12.46
C VAL A 35 2.72 -24.16 -12.13
N ARG A 36 3.69 -25.06 -12.40
CA ARG A 36 3.59 -26.48 -12.03
C ARG A 36 3.43 -26.62 -10.51
N GLU A 37 2.65 -27.60 -10.08
CA GLU A 37 2.33 -27.88 -8.66
C GLU A 37 3.55 -27.84 -7.74
N LYS A 38 4.63 -28.54 -8.13
CA LYS A 38 5.89 -28.59 -7.36
C LYS A 38 6.55 -27.22 -7.10
N ASN A 39 6.21 -26.18 -7.87
CA ASN A 39 6.78 -24.84 -7.77
C ASN A 39 5.77 -23.78 -7.26
N GLN A 40 4.52 -24.18 -6.96
CA GLN A 40 3.46 -23.26 -6.53
C GLN A 40 3.81 -22.52 -5.23
N VAL A 41 4.36 -23.24 -4.25
CA VAL A 41 4.78 -22.66 -2.97
C VAL A 41 5.88 -21.61 -3.19
N ASN A 42 6.83 -21.89 -4.07
CA ASN A 42 7.91 -20.95 -4.37
C ASN A 42 7.40 -19.68 -5.07
N ALA A 43 6.43 -19.82 -5.99
CA ALA A 43 5.79 -18.68 -6.64
C ALA A 43 5.01 -17.83 -5.62
N LEU A 44 4.27 -18.45 -4.71
CA LEU A 44 3.52 -17.75 -3.67
C LEU A 44 4.44 -16.96 -2.73
N VAL A 45 5.50 -17.59 -2.23
CA VAL A 45 6.48 -16.96 -1.32
C VAL A 45 7.11 -15.74 -1.97
N LYS A 46 7.43 -15.80 -3.27
CA LYS A 46 7.99 -14.67 -4.00
C LYS A 46 7.06 -13.46 -3.96
N ILE A 47 5.77 -13.64 -4.25
CA ILE A 47 4.81 -12.54 -4.31
C ILE A 47 4.54 -11.95 -2.92
N MET A 48 4.43 -12.80 -1.88
CA MET A 48 4.28 -12.32 -0.51
C MET A 48 5.50 -11.56 -0.01
N THR A 49 6.69 -12.04 -0.35
CA THR A 49 7.95 -11.38 0.02
C THR A 49 8.09 -10.04 -0.68
N ASP A 50 7.76 -9.99 -1.99
CA ASP A 50 7.77 -8.75 -2.77
C ASP A 50 6.80 -7.72 -2.18
N PHE A 51 5.57 -8.13 -1.85
CA PHE A 51 4.59 -7.26 -1.21
C PHE A 51 5.07 -6.73 0.17
N ALA A 52 5.64 -7.59 1.01
CA ALA A 52 6.12 -7.18 2.33
C ALA A 52 7.30 -6.21 2.24
N VAL A 53 8.29 -6.53 1.41
CA VAL A 53 9.50 -5.71 1.25
C VAL A 53 9.17 -4.38 0.57
N SER A 54 8.33 -4.38 -0.47
CA SER A 54 7.89 -3.15 -1.14
C SER A 54 7.10 -2.23 -0.22
N THR A 55 6.24 -2.77 0.66
CA THR A 55 5.51 -1.97 1.66
C THR A 55 6.47 -1.25 2.60
N ILE A 56 7.48 -1.95 3.13
CA ILE A 56 8.50 -1.37 4.01
C ILE A 56 9.34 -0.34 3.25
N ALA A 57 9.80 -0.67 2.05
CA ALA A 57 10.62 0.22 1.23
C ALA A 57 9.85 1.50 0.84
N TYR A 58 8.57 1.36 0.50
CA TYR A 58 7.70 2.50 0.21
C TYR A 58 7.51 3.39 1.45
N PHE A 59 7.30 2.80 2.62
CA PHE A 59 7.12 3.56 3.86
C PHE A 59 8.33 4.44 4.21
N PHE A 60 9.56 3.90 4.13
CA PHE A 60 10.76 4.64 4.52
C PHE A 60 11.32 5.54 3.41
N ILE A 61 11.29 5.09 2.16
CA ILE A 61 11.97 5.75 1.04
C ILE A 61 10.96 6.22 0.00
N GLY A 62 10.00 5.38 -0.39
CA GLY A 62 9.05 5.70 -1.45
C GLY A 62 8.19 6.93 -1.14
N TYR A 63 7.70 7.05 0.11
CA TYR A 63 6.88 8.18 0.54
C TYR A 63 7.66 9.50 0.50
N SER A 64 8.93 9.47 0.91
CA SER A 64 9.78 10.67 0.89
C SER A 64 10.14 11.12 -0.51
N VAL A 65 10.34 10.18 -1.44
CA VAL A 65 10.55 10.48 -2.86
C VAL A 65 9.27 10.98 -3.52
N ALA A 66 8.11 10.37 -3.24
CA ALA A 66 6.85 10.69 -3.90
C ALA A 66 6.26 12.04 -3.45
N TYR A 67 6.34 12.35 -2.16
CA TYR A 67 5.69 13.54 -1.58
C TYR A 67 6.70 14.61 -1.11
N GLY A 68 8.00 14.34 -1.19
CA GLY A 68 9.05 15.25 -0.71
C GLY A 68 9.09 15.37 0.83
N ILE A 69 8.46 14.44 1.53
CA ILE A 69 8.30 14.45 2.99
C ILE A 69 9.12 13.31 3.57
N GLY A 70 10.25 13.64 4.20
CA GLY A 70 11.12 12.64 4.84
C GLY A 70 10.47 12.03 6.08
N PHE A 71 10.69 10.74 6.31
CA PHE A 71 10.26 10.05 7.55
C PHE A 71 10.77 10.74 8.84
N PHE A 72 11.91 11.44 8.74
CA PHE A 72 12.53 12.19 9.84
C PHE A 72 12.10 13.67 9.92
N GLN A 73 11.11 14.13 9.14
CA GLN A 73 10.56 15.49 9.32
C GLN A 73 9.72 15.57 10.59
N GLY A 74 9.80 16.71 11.28
CA GLY A 74 9.07 16.94 12.54
C GLY A 74 7.56 16.78 12.36
N ALA A 75 6.91 16.18 13.37
CA ALA A 75 5.47 15.89 13.36
C ALA A 75 4.60 17.14 13.11
N GLU A 76 5.05 18.32 13.54
CA GLU A 76 4.36 19.59 13.27
C GLU A 76 4.31 19.93 11.77
N SER A 77 5.38 19.64 11.02
CA SER A 77 5.42 19.86 9.56
C SER A 77 4.56 18.84 8.79
N LEU A 78 4.33 17.65 9.37
CA LEU A 78 3.45 16.62 8.79
C LEU A 78 1.97 16.95 9.06
N ALA A 79 1.68 17.48 10.24
CA ALA A 79 0.35 17.89 10.66
C ALA A 79 -0.13 19.14 9.89
N GLN A 80 0.74 20.09 9.54
CA GLN A 80 0.35 21.27 8.76
C GLN A 80 -0.09 20.95 7.32
N LYS A 81 0.34 19.83 6.74
CA LYS A 81 -0.04 19.41 5.38
C LYS A 81 -1.24 18.46 5.33
N ASN A 82 -1.62 17.84 6.47
CA ASN A 82 -2.69 16.84 6.53
C ASN A 82 -3.70 17.07 7.68
N GLY A 83 -3.60 18.18 8.41
CA GLY A 83 -4.54 18.59 9.43
C GLY A 83 -5.50 19.63 8.86
N TYR A 84 -6.76 19.54 9.24
CA TYR A 84 -7.77 20.58 9.08
C TYR A 84 -7.23 22.01 9.25
#